data_AF-A0A9W4I1T1-F1
#
_entry.id   AF-A0A9W4I1T1-F1
#
_cell.length_a   1.000
_cell.length_b   1.000
_cell.length_c   1.000
_cell.angle_alpha   90.00
_cell.angle_beta   90.00
_cell.angle_gamma   90.00
#
_symmetry.space_group_name_H-M   'P 1'
#
loop_
_entity.id
_entity.type
_entity.pdbx_description
1 polymer ?
#
loop_
_entity_poly.entity_id
_entity_poly.type
_entity_poly.pdbx_seq_one_letter_code
_entity_poly.pdbx_strand_id
1 'polypeptide(L)'
;MTLRLTSAPVSGVKKRKSAAPRPRASPFAGHARRKPTSSATSLKSVDFGQDDPLPDVGGSHYISETSPVQNVLQAIQYIRDGMFEDLPARAGMNSTRIAELLNLRRSLPPLASVAHVHTLLEAPTQVEREIVELVKTGQIRRLIIPGRGNDAAGLGDCLVLAEDWEKLVQESPALEELVKQKFLDILKRMGTSSAISQGVFTTDEYRALLRAGFIVSSSSFTQGSLSVASLPNLPTMAASSASRGGSNRSPSNPERSVQSDAQARAATLFLSLPNTGSYLRLLGSGRAHLLALLKRSASGEAPVGLLKDRWDGAVETEKSFHLAKRARGEFAGVLPGKTKKWKDLNGMHFRWVLEEALGAGLVEMFETGSVGPGIRCP
;
A
#
# COMPACT_ATOMS: atom_id res chain seq x y z
N MET A 1 -50.60 -34.71 -35.73
CA MET A 1 -50.00 -35.39 -36.90
C MET A 1 -48.49 -35.30 -36.79
N THR A 2 -47.84 -36.46 -36.78
CA THR A 2 -46.40 -36.67 -36.60
C THR A 2 -45.62 -36.36 -37.87
N LEU A 3 -44.61 -35.49 -37.80
CA LEU A 3 -43.70 -35.23 -38.92
C LEU A 3 -42.31 -35.81 -38.61
N ARG A 4 -41.90 -36.73 -39.50
CA ARG A 4 -40.67 -37.52 -39.48
C ARG A 4 -39.44 -36.65 -39.75
N LEU A 5 -38.41 -36.85 -38.94
CA LEU A 5 -37.05 -36.37 -39.19
C LEU A 5 -36.33 -37.32 -40.16
N THR A 6 -35.80 -36.80 -41.26
CA THR A 6 -34.87 -37.52 -42.15
C THR A 6 -33.49 -36.87 -42.09
N SER A 7 -32.45 -37.68 -41.90
CA SER A 7 -31.05 -37.25 -41.87
C SER A 7 -30.50 -37.01 -43.28
N ALA A 8 -29.74 -35.93 -43.46
CA ALA A 8 -29.05 -35.62 -44.72
C ALA A 8 -27.80 -36.51 -44.93
N PRO A 9 -27.46 -36.86 -46.18
CA PRO A 9 -26.32 -37.74 -46.49
C PRO A 9 -24.96 -37.03 -46.37
N VAL A 10 -23.99 -37.75 -45.82
CA VAL A 10 -22.60 -37.31 -45.63
C VAL A 10 -21.84 -37.36 -46.96
N SER A 11 -21.36 -36.20 -47.42
CA SER A 11 -20.46 -36.07 -48.58
C SER A 11 -19.03 -36.48 -48.21
N GLY A 12 -18.60 -37.64 -48.69
CA GLY A 12 -17.23 -38.12 -48.57
C GLY A 12 -16.33 -37.54 -49.68
N VAL A 13 -15.48 -36.56 -49.33
CA VAL A 13 -14.49 -35.99 -50.26
C VAL A 13 -13.26 -36.90 -50.34
N LYS A 14 -13.14 -37.66 -51.43
CA LYS A 14 -11.93 -38.42 -51.81
C LYS A 14 -10.90 -37.46 -52.43
N LYS A 15 -9.84 -37.09 -51.70
CA LYS A 15 -8.70 -36.35 -52.28
C LYS A 15 -7.88 -37.29 -53.16
N ARG A 16 -7.91 -37.06 -54.48
CA ARG A 16 -7.02 -37.68 -55.48
C ARG A 16 -5.58 -37.17 -55.29
N LYS A 17 -4.60 -38.09 -55.26
CA LYS A 17 -3.17 -37.77 -55.37
C LYS A 17 -2.87 -37.29 -56.80
N SER A 18 -2.61 -36.00 -56.99
CA SER A 18 -1.97 -35.48 -58.19
C SER A 18 -0.45 -35.43 -57.98
N ALA A 19 0.30 -35.83 -58.99
CA ALA A 19 1.76 -35.75 -59.01
C ALA A 19 2.18 -34.27 -59.13
N ALA A 20 2.99 -33.80 -58.17
CA ALA A 20 3.54 -32.44 -58.19
C ALA A 20 4.77 -32.36 -59.11
N PRO A 21 4.99 -31.22 -59.80
CA PRO A 21 6.15 -31.00 -60.66
C PRO A 21 7.44 -30.84 -59.84
N ARG A 22 8.57 -31.30 -60.40
CA ARG A 22 9.91 -31.23 -59.79
C ARG A 22 10.28 -29.80 -59.35
N PRO A 23 10.66 -29.56 -58.09
CA PRO A 23 11.18 -28.27 -57.66
C PRO A 23 12.60 -28.04 -58.20
N ARG A 24 12.85 -26.84 -58.72
CA ARG A 24 14.20 -26.37 -59.11
C ARG A 24 15.11 -26.31 -57.88
N ALA A 25 16.36 -26.74 -58.04
CA ALA A 25 17.36 -26.72 -56.99
C ALA A 25 17.68 -25.29 -56.53
N SER A 26 17.64 -25.07 -55.22
CA SER A 26 18.07 -23.82 -54.58
C SER A 26 19.59 -23.66 -54.67
N PRO A 27 20.12 -22.45 -54.95
CA PRO A 27 21.56 -22.21 -55.07
C PRO A 27 22.31 -22.32 -53.74
N PHE A 28 21.62 -22.49 -52.60
CA PHE A 28 22.21 -22.65 -51.27
C PHE A 28 22.29 -24.12 -50.80
N ALA A 29 21.89 -25.09 -51.63
CA ALA A 29 21.90 -26.51 -51.26
C ALA A 29 23.32 -27.12 -51.15
N GLY A 30 24.36 -26.41 -51.63
CA GLY A 30 25.76 -26.85 -51.58
C GLY A 30 26.58 -26.31 -50.40
N HIS A 31 26.02 -25.46 -49.52
CA HIS A 31 26.79 -24.99 -48.38
C HIS A 31 26.90 -26.06 -47.28
N ALA A 32 28.14 -26.38 -46.92
CA ALA A 32 28.45 -27.36 -45.90
C ALA A 32 27.78 -27.00 -44.57
N ARG A 33 26.78 -27.80 -44.16
CA ARG A 33 26.20 -27.74 -42.81
C ARG A 33 27.24 -28.25 -41.81
N ARG A 34 27.99 -27.32 -41.19
CA ARG A 34 28.74 -27.60 -39.96
C ARG A 34 27.73 -27.83 -38.84
N LYS A 35 27.70 -29.06 -38.28
CA LYS A 35 27.02 -29.34 -37.01
C LYS A 35 27.65 -28.43 -35.93
N PRO A 36 26.87 -27.81 -35.04
CA PRO A 36 27.44 -27.11 -33.90
C PRO A 36 28.04 -28.16 -32.97
N THR A 37 29.36 -28.32 -33.04
CA THR A 37 30.12 -29.05 -32.04
C THR A 37 30.15 -28.19 -30.79
N SER A 38 29.49 -28.67 -29.73
CA SER A 38 29.61 -28.12 -28.38
C SER A 38 31.02 -28.41 -27.85
N SER A 39 31.99 -27.61 -28.26
CA SER A 39 33.25 -27.51 -27.52
C SER A 39 32.99 -26.60 -26.34
N ALA A 40 32.71 -27.22 -25.19
CA ALA A 40 32.78 -26.59 -23.88
C ALA A 40 34.22 -26.12 -23.66
N THR A 41 34.54 -24.97 -24.24
CA THR A 41 35.68 -24.19 -23.77
C THR A 41 35.18 -23.61 -22.48
N SER A 42 35.71 -24.12 -21.37
CA SER A 42 35.59 -23.54 -20.04
C SER A 42 36.11 -22.10 -20.09
N LEU A 43 35.29 -21.20 -20.61
CA LEU A 43 35.24 -19.85 -20.10
C LEU A 43 35.04 -20.05 -18.62
N LYS A 44 36.08 -19.74 -17.84
CA LYS A 44 35.93 -19.51 -16.40
C LYS A 44 34.61 -18.77 -16.27
N SER A 45 33.65 -19.41 -15.60
CA SER A 45 32.52 -18.71 -15.05
C SER A 45 33.13 -17.50 -14.36
N VAL A 46 32.96 -16.33 -14.96
CA VAL A 46 33.09 -15.10 -14.19
C VAL A 46 32.08 -15.33 -13.10
N ASP A 47 32.62 -15.58 -11.92
CA ASP A 47 31.85 -15.67 -10.72
C ASP A 47 31.17 -14.30 -10.59
N PHE A 48 29.94 -14.20 -11.13
CA PHE A 48 29.02 -13.12 -10.79
C PHE A 48 28.51 -13.31 -9.34
N GLY A 49 29.17 -14.17 -8.55
CA GLY A 49 29.03 -14.32 -7.11
C GLY A 49 29.92 -13.35 -6.33
N GLN A 50 29.86 -12.07 -6.66
CA GLN A 50 30.19 -11.02 -5.71
C GLN A 50 29.33 -9.80 -6.07
N ASP A 51 28.11 -9.78 -5.52
CA ASP A 51 27.23 -8.61 -5.49
C ASP A 51 27.94 -7.53 -4.65
N ASP A 52 28.92 -6.85 -5.26
CA ASP A 52 29.55 -5.70 -4.65
C ASP A 52 28.48 -4.63 -4.36
N PRO A 53 28.59 -3.89 -3.24
CA PRO A 53 27.69 -2.78 -2.93
C PRO A 53 27.57 -1.83 -4.12
N LEU A 54 26.38 -1.26 -4.31
CA LEU A 54 26.19 -0.29 -5.37
C LEU A 54 27.07 0.93 -5.08
N PRO A 55 27.67 1.56 -6.09
CA PRO A 55 28.39 2.81 -5.88
C PRO A 55 27.44 3.84 -5.26
N ASP A 56 27.86 4.47 -4.17
CA ASP A 56 27.10 5.52 -3.49
C ASP A 56 27.73 6.89 -3.78
N VAL A 57 27.06 7.66 -4.63
CA VAL A 57 27.45 9.02 -5.02
C VAL A 57 26.81 10.07 -4.08
N GLY A 58 25.93 9.65 -3.18
CA GLY A 58 25.23 10.51 -2.22
C GLY A 58 23.71 10.34 -2.24
N GLY A 59 23.02 11.11 -1.40
CA GLY A 59 21.56 11.08 -1.30
C GLY A 59 20.88 11.50 -2.60
N SER A 60 19.78 10.82 -2.96
CA SER A 60 19.05 11.09 -4.20
C SER A 60 17.75 11.85 -3.94
N HIS A 61 17.49 12.87 -4.76
CA HIS A 61 16.23 13.63 -4.79
C HIS A 61 15.25 13.15 -5.88
N TYR A 62 15.51 11.98 -6.47
CA TYR A 62 14.77 11.45 -7.63
C TYR A 62 13.24 11.48 -7.51
N ILE A 63 12.69 11.23 -6.31
CA ILE A 63 11.24 11.22 -6.12
C ILE A 63 10.66 12.62 -6.17
N SER A 64 11.24 13.56 -5.43
CA SER A 64 10.78 14.95 -5.40
C SER A 64 10.94 15.61 -6.78
N GLU A 65 12.06 15.35 -7.47
CA GLU A 65 12.31 15.87 -8.82
C GLU A 65 11.36 15.30 -9.89
N THR A 66 10.98 14.02 -9.78
CA THR A 66 10.06 13.38 -10.74
C THR A 66 8.59 13.47 -10.33
N SER A 67 8.29 14.10 -9.20
CA SER A 67 6.94 14.28 -8.70
C SER A 67 6.23 15.39 -9.49
N PRO A 68 4.99 15.19 -9.95
CA PRO A 68 4.25 16.23 -10.67
C PRO A 68 3.59 17.26 -9.73
N VAL A 69 3.78 17.13 -8.40
CA VAL A 69 3.08 17.96 -7.40
C VAL A 69 3.94 19.11 -6.90
N GLN A 70 3.31 20.24 -6.59
CA GLN A 70 4.01 21.46 -6.16
C GLN A 70 3.55 21.98 -4.80
N ASN A 71 2.39 21.52 -4.31
CA ASN A 71 1.79 21.98 -3.06
C ASN A 71 1.15 20.83 -2.29
N VAL A 72 0.79 21.08 -1.03
CA VAL A 72 0.29 20.04 -0.12
C VAL A 72 -1.03 19.45 -0.60
N LEU A 73 -1.92 20.27 -1.15
CA LEU A 73 -3.23 19.80 -1.64
C LEU A 73 -3.08 18.83 -2.81
N GLN A 74 -2.23 19.18 -3.79
CA GLN A 74 -1.90 18.32 -4.92
C GLN A 74 -1.20 17.04 -4.46
N ALA A 75 -0.30 17.13 -3.47
CA ALA A 75 0.35 15.95 -2.90
C ALA A 75 -0.67 14.99 -2.28
N ILE A 76 -1.63 15.49 -1.48
CA ILE A 76 -2.69 14.65 -0.88
C ILE A 76 -3.52 13.95 -1.95
N GLN A 77 -3.91 14.68 -3.00
CA GLN A 77 -4.67 14.11 -4.13
C GLN A 77 -3.85 13.05 -4.88
N TYR A 78 -2.59 13.35 -5.19
CA TYR A 78 -1.67 12.43 -5.86
C TYR A 78 -1.47 11.14 -5.06
N ILE A 79 -1.26 11.23 -3.75
CA ILE A 79 -1.11 10.08 -2.85
C ILE A 79 -2.38 9.25 -2.87
N ARG A 80 -3.55 9.88 -2.76
CA ARG A 80 -4.83 9.17 -2.75
C ARG A 80 -5.09 8.44 -4.07
N ASP A 81 -4.91 9.12 -5.19
CA ASP A 81 -5.27 8.60 -6.51
C ASP A 81 -4.23 7.61 -7.05
N GLY A 82 -2.96 7.75 -6.62
CA GLY A 82 -1.84 6.91 -7.05
C GLY A 82 -1.62 5.63 -6.23
N MET A 83 -2.46 5.33 -5.23
CA MET A 83 -2.24 4.18 -4.33
C MET A 83 -2.29 2.82 -5.05
N PHE A 84 -3.12 2.71 -6.08
CA PHE A 84 -3.38 1.44 -6.77
C PHE A 84 -3.15 1.54 -8.26
N GLU A 85 -2.73 0.43 -8.85
CA GLU A 85 -2.74 0.27 -10.30
C GLU A 85 -4.11 -0.16 -10.83
N ASP A 86 -4.36 0.25 -12.07
CA ASP A 86 -5.48 -0.21 -12.86
C ASP A 86 -5.47 -1.72 -13.04
N LEU A 87 -6.67 -2.29 -13.10
CA LEU A 87 -6.84 -3.73 -13.28
C LEU A 87 -6.25 -4.16 -14.63
N PRO A 88 -5.33 -5.15 -14.66
CA PRO A 88 -4.74 -5.62 -15.90
C PRO A 88 -5.80 -6.29 -16.77
N ALA A 89 -5.77 -6.01 -18.08
CA ALA A 89 -6.71 -6.56 -19.06
C ALA A 89 -6.79 -8.11 -19.03
N ARG A 90 -5.70 -8.77 -18.65
CA ARG A 90 -5.64 -10.22 -18.40
C ARG A 90 -5.20 -10.50 -16.96
N ALA A 91 -6.01 -10.08 -16.00
CA ALA A 91 -5.71 -10.26 -14.59
C ALA A 91 -5.58 -11.73 -14.17
N GLY A 92 -6.30 -12.65 -14.80
CA GLY A 92 -6.37 -14.03 -14.33
C GLY A 92 -7.06 -14.17 -12.96
N MET A 93 -7.81 -13.14 -12.55
CA MET A 93 -8.68 -13.13 -11.37
C MET A 93 -10.11 -13.46 -11.80
N ASN A 94 -10.87 -14.14 -10.94
CA ASN A 94 -12.30 -14.34 -11.16
C ASN A 94 -13.07 -13.03 -10.89
N SER A 95 -14.32 -12.97 -11.37
CA SER A 95 -15.17 -11.77 -11.21
C SER A 95 -15.43 -11.43 -9.74
N THR A 96 -15.59 -12.42 -8.87
CA THR A 96 -15.79 -12.20 -7.43
C THR A 96 -14.58 -11.54 -6.78
N ARG A 97 -13.36 -12.00 -7.08
CA ARG A 97 -12.14 -11.38 -6.57
C ARG A 97 -11.95 -9.96 -7.08
N ILE A 98 -12.30 -9.70 -8.33
CA ILE A 98 -12.27 -8.34 -8.89
C ILE A 98 -13.25 -7.43 -8.13
N ALA A 99 -14.48 -7.89 -7.88
CA ALA A 99 -15.47 -7.14 -7.12
C ALA A 99 -15.03 -6.86 -5.68
N GLU A 100 -14.49 -7.87 -4.98
CA GLU A 100 -13.90 -7.72 -3.64
C GLU A 100 -12.80 -6.66 -3.61
N LEU A 101 -11.88 -6.72 -4.58
CA LEU A 101 -10.77 -5.77 -4.69
C LEU A 101 -11.29 -4.34 -4.93
N LEU A 102 -12.25 -4.15 -5.84
CA LEU A 102 -12.81 -2.83 -6.12
C LEU A 102 -13.60 -2.26 -4.94
N ASN A 103 -14.36 -3.10 -4.25
CA ASN A 103 -15.07 -2.71 -3.03
C ASN A 103 -14.11 -2.33 -1.91
N LEU A 104 -13.05 -3.12 -1.70
CA LEU A 104 -12.01 -2.81 -0.72
C LEU A 104 -11.39 -1.44 -1.04
N ARG A 105 -10.91 -1.23 -2.27
CA ARG A 105 -10.29 0.04 -2.70
C ARG A 105 -11.22 1.24 -2.45
N ARG A 106 -12.50 1.12 -2.80
CA ARG A 106 -13.52 2.16 -2.58
C ARG A 106 -13.76 2.45 -1.10
N SER A 107 -13.67 1.42 -0.25
CA SER A 107 -13.92 1.54 1.19
C SER A 107 -12.76 2.12 1.99
N LEU A 108 -11.57 2.26 1.40
CA LEU A 108 -10.42 2.83 2.10
C LEU A 108 -10.61 4.32 2.35
N PRO A 109 -10.18 4.83 3.52
CA PRO A 109 -10.28 6.25 3.81
C PRO A 109 -9.32 7.07 2.93
N PRO A 110 -9.70 8.30 2.56
CA PRO A 110 -8.90 9.23 1.77
C PRO A 110 -7.82 9.89 2.65
N LEU A 111 -6.85 9.08 3.11
CA LEU A 111 -5.75 9.50 3.97
C LEU A 111 -4.45 9.61 3.18
N ALA A 112 -3.70 10.68 3.45
CA ALA A 112 -2.29 10.83 3.08
C ALA A 112 -1.45 10.93 4.35
N SER A 113 -0.32 10.22 4.42
CA SER A 113 0.59 10.39 5.55
C SER A 113 1.41 11.68 5.38
N VAL A 114 1.74 12.37 6.48
CA VAL A 114 2.62 13.55 6.41
C VAL A 114 4.01 13.17 5.90
N ALA A 115 4.49 11.99 6.29
CA ALA A 115 5.73 11.40 5.81
C ALA A 115 5.78 11.28 4.27
N HIS A 116 4.69 10.84 3.63
CA HIS A 116 4.58 10.75 2.17
C HIS A 116 4.57 12.13 1.52
N VAL A 117 3.89 13.11 2.12
CA VAL A 117 3.87 14.48 1.59
C VAL A 117 5.29 15.06 1.58
N HIS A 118 6.07 14.85 2.64
CA HIS A 118 7.47 15.30 2.73
C HIS A 118 8.43 14.60 1.77
N THR A 119 8.09 13.41 1.25
CA THR A 119 8.91 12.80 0.19
C THR A 119 8.62 13.36 -1.18
N LEU A 120 7.40 13.80 -1.42
CA LEU A 120 6.98 14.35 -2.71
C LEU A 120 7.38 15.82 -2.89
N LEU A 121 7.39 16.60 -1.80
CA LEU A 121 7.65 18.04 -1.83
C LEU A 121 9.03 18.35 -1.23
N GLU A 122 9.79 19.21 -1.90
CA GLU A 122 11.05 19.73 -1.36
C GLU A 122 10.79 20.75 -0.23
N ALA A 123 11.82 21.03 0.58
CA ALA A 123 11.78 22.00 1.69
C ALA A 123 10.76 21.67 2.80
N PRO A 124 11.03 20.67 3.67
CA PRO A 124 10.08 20.18 4.69
C PRO A 124 9.55 21.26 5.65
N THR A 125 10.35 22.29 5.96
CA THR A 125 9.91 23.41 6.81
C THR A 125 8.87 24.30 6.14
N GLN A 126 8.92 24.45 4.81
CA GLN A 126 7.93 25.22 4.07
C GLN A 126 6.63 24.41 3.98
N VAL A 127 6.74 23.12 3.69
CA VAL A 127 5.62 22.16 3.67
C VAL A 127 4.88 22.14 5.00
N GLU A 128 5.56 22.07 6.15
CA GLU A 128 4.89 22.14 7.47
C GLU A 128 4.17 23.48 7.71
N ARG A 129 4.75 24.60 7.26
CA ARG A 129 4.09 25.92 7.36
C ARG A 129 2.80 25.94 6.54
N GLU A 130 2.85 25.41 5.32
CA GLU A 130 1.68 25.27 4.44
C GLU A 130 0.62 24.35 5.05
N ILE A 131 1.02 23.18 5.59
CA ILE A 131 0.10 22.28 6.32
C ILE A 131 -0.60 23.02 7.46
N VAL A 132 0.15 23.77 8.28
CA VAL A 132 -0.43 24.52 9.40
C VAL A 132 -1.41 25.59 8.91
N GLU A 133 -1.10 26.28 7.82
CA GLU A 133 -1.99 27.26 7.20
C GLU A 133 -3.27 26.63 6.65
N LEU A 134 -3.16 25.49 5.95
CA LEU A 134 -4.29 24.75 5.40
C LEU A 134 -5.18 24.14 6.49
N VAL A 135 -4.61 23.74 7.62
CA VAL A 135 -5.39 23.30 8.79
C VAL A 135 -6.08 24.49 9.45
N LYS A 136 -5.41 25.65 9.58
CA LYS A 136 -6.01 26.88 10.15
C LYS A 136 -7.16 27.40 9.30
N THR A 137 -7.03 27.38 7.98
CA THR A 137 -8.09 27.78 7.03
C THR A 137 -9.20 26.72 6.91
N GLY A 138 -8.99 25.53 7.48
CA GLY A 138 -9.98 24.45 7.50
C GLY A 138 -10.09 23.66 6.20
N GLN A 139 -9.14 23.82 5.26
CA GLN A 139 -9.11 23.05 4.01
C GLN A 139 -8.64 21.62 4.22
N ILE A 140 -7.78 21.39 5.20
CA ILE A 140 -7.24 20.07 5.58
C ILE A 140 -7.52 19.81 7.06
N ARG A 141 -7.68 18.54 7.43
CA ARG A 141 -7.66 18.09 8.83
C ARG A 141 -6.46 17.18 9.07
N ARG A 142 -5.75 17.43 10.17
CA ARG A 142 -4.67 16.57 10.67
C ARG A 142 -5.25 15.56 11.66
N LEU A 143 -4.93 14.29 11.45
CA LEU A 143 -5.33 13.16 12.27
C LEU A 143 -4.12 12.50 12.90
N ILE A 144 -4.25 12.18 14.18
CA ILE A 144 -3.25 11.42 14.92
C ILE A 144 -3.74 9.98 15.02
N ILE A 145 -2.97 9.05 14.48
CA ILE A 145 -3.22 7.62 14.57
C ILE A 145 -2.48 7.07 15.81
N PRO A 146 -3.19 6.76 16.91
CA PRO A 146 -2.55 6.29 18.12
C PRO A 146 -1.85 4.94 17.90
N GLY A 147 -0.68 4.76 18.52
CA GLY A 147 0.13 3.55 18.39
C GLY A 147 0.89 3.43 17.07
N ARG A 148 0.74 4.38 16.15
CA ARG A 148 1.52 4.49 14.92
C ARG A 148 2.51 5.65 15.09
N GLY A 149 3.71 5.37 15.60
CA GLY A 149 4.78 6.37 15.72
C GLY A 149 5.20 6.64 17.17
N ASN A 150 6.36 6.12 17.53
CA ASN A 150 7.16 6.53 18.70
C ASN A 150 8.50 7.17 18.27
N ASP A 151 8.82 7.14 16.97
CA ASP A 151 10.10 7.58 16.43
C ASP A 151 9.89 8.73 15.44
N ALA A 152 10.82 9.68 15.50
CA ALA A 152 10.99 10.99 14.85
C ALA A 152 10.39 11.31 13.45
N ALA A 153 9.73 10.39 12.75
CA ALA A 153 9.36 10.49 11.33
C ALA A 153 7.88 10.88 11.03
N GLY A 154 7.10 11.38 12.00
CA GLY A 154 5.72 11.84 11.73
C GLY A 154 4.74 10.76 11.26
N LEU A 155 5.07 9.48 11.47
CA LEU A 155 4.34 8.31 10.98
C LEU A 155 2.90 8.18 11.49
N GLY A 156 2.60 8.84 12.61
CA GLY A 156 1.27 8.88 13.20
C GLY A 156 0.37 9.96 12.65
N ASP A 157 0.94 10.92 11.93
CA ASP A 157 0.20 12.04 11.39
C ASP A 157 -0.30 11.74 9.98
N CYS A 158 -1.61 11.90 9.79
CA CYS A 158 -2.24 11.80 8.49
C CYS A 158 -3.05 13.05 8.20
N LEU A 159 -3.14 13.40 6.92
CA LEU A 159 -3.89 14.51 6.39
C LEU A 159 -5.07 13.98 5.57
N VAL A 160 -6.16 14.72 5.63
CA VAL A 160 -7.36 14.48 4.82
C VAL A 160 -7.98 15.81 4.44
N LEU A 161 -8.45 15.91 3.20
CA LEU A 161 -9.17 17.10 2.72
C LEU A 161 -10.49 17.23 3.50
N ALA A 162 -10.80 18.45 3.94
CA ALA A 162 -12.04 18.70 4.68
C ALA A 162 -13.27 18.28 3.86
N GLU A 163 -13.30 18.60 2.57
CA GLU A 163 -14.39 18.20 1.67
C GLU A 163 -14.60 16.69 1.59
N ASP A 164 -13.52 15.91 1.54
CA ASP A 164 -13.59 14.44 1.49
C ASP A 164 -14.11 13.88 2.81
N TRP A 165 -13.71 14.47 3.95
CA TRP A 165 -14.26 14.12 5.25
C TRP A 165 -15.76 14.39 5.30
N GLU A 166 -16.17 15.60 4.89
CA GLU A 166 -17.58 16.00 4.91
C GLU A 166 -18.42 15.06 4.05
N LYS A 167 -17.95 14.72 2.84
CA LYS A 167 -18.59 13.72 1.97
C LYS A 167 -18.74 12.37 2.66
N LEU A 168 -17.70 11.86 3.33
CA LEU A 168 -17.77 10.58 4.05
C LEU A 168 -18.81 10.57 5.17
N VAL A 169 -18.93 11.66 5.93
CA VAL A 169 -19.94 11.78 6.98
C VAL A 169 -21.34 11.81 6.37
N GLN A 170 -21.52 12.57 5.29
CA GLN A 170 -22.80 12.71 4.61
C GLN A 170 -23.28 11.41 3.94
N GLU A 171 -22.37 10.68 3.29
CA GLU A 171 -22.66 9.41 2.61
C GLU A 171 -22.81 8.23 3.58
N SER A 172 -22.45 8.39 4.86
CA SER A 172 -22.53 7.30 5.84
C SER A 172 -23.98 6.89 6.11
N PRO A 173 -24.37 5.63 5.85
CA PRO A 173 -25.70 5.12 6.17
C PRO A 173 -25.86 4.78 7.65
N ALA A 174 -24.75 4.71 8.40
CA ALA A 174 -24.72 4.28 9.80
C ALA A 174 -25.04 5.43 10.78
N LEU A 175 -25.13 6.66 10.30
CA LEU A 175 -25.40 7.85 11.10
C LEU A 175 -26.75 8.45 10.71
N GLU A 176 -27.50 8.88 11.72
CA GLU A 176 -28.71 9.69 11.51
C GLU A 176 -28.36 11.11 11.10
N GLU A 177 -29.25 11.76 10.35
CA GLU A 177 -29.02 13.09 9.77
C GLU A 177 -28.69 14.16 10.82
N LEU A 178 -29.37 14.12 11.97
CA LEU A 178 -29.10 15.04 13.08
C LEU A 178 -27.69 14.86 13.66
N VAL A 179 -27.22 13.61 13.76
CA VAL A 179 -25.87 13.29 14.25
C VAL A 179 -24.81 13.72 13.25
N LYS A 180 -25.07 13.57 11.95
CA LYS A 180 -24.18 14.05 10.87
C LYS A 180 -24.00 15.56 10.96
N GLN A 181 -25.09 16.32 10.98
CA GLN A 181 -25.06 17.78 11.04
C GLN A 181 -24.33 18.27 12.30
N LYS A 182 -24.70 17.72 13.46
CA LYS A 182 -24.04 18.02 14.74
C LYS A 182 -22.55 17.72 14.70
N PHE A 183 -22.15 16.56 14.17
CA PHE A 183 -20.74 16.17 14.06
C PHE A 183 -19.95 17.12 13.16
N LEU A 184 -20.50 17.51 12.01
CA LEU A 184 -19.87 18.47 11.10
C LEU A 184 -19.72 19.86 11.71
N ASP A 185 -20.73 20.35 12.43
CA ASP A 185 -20.66 21.64 13.12
C ASP A 185 -19.56 21.63 14.19
N ILE A 186 -19.44 20.53 14.93
CA ILE A 186 -18.38 20.34 15.92
C ILE A 186 -17.02 20.31 15.24
N LEU A 187 -16.86 19.58 14.13
CA LEU A 187 -15.62 19.55 13.36
C LEU A 187 -15.21 20.95 12.88
N LYS A 188 -16.15 21.80 12.46
CA LYS A 188 -15.86 23.19 12.08
C LYS A 188 -15.37 24.03 13.27
N ARG A 189 -15.91 23.79 14.46
CA ARG A 189 -15.55 24.52 15.70
C ARG A 189 -14.27 24.02 16.37
N MET A 190 -13.92 22.74 16.18
CA MET A 190 -12.77 22.10 16.83
C MET A 190 -11.41 22.60 16.33
N GLY A 191 -11.37 23.36 15.22
CA GLY A 191 -10.14 23.93 14.67
C GLY A 191 -9.09 22.85 14.37
N THR A 192 -7.91 22.99 14.96
CA THR A 192 -6.75 22.10 14.76
C THR A 192 -6.72 20.87 15.70
N SER A 193 -7.69 20.73 16.62
CA SER A 193 -7.68 19.63 17.59
C SER A 193 -8.19 18.32 16.99
N SER A 194 -7.46 17.22 17.22
CA SER A 194 -7.89 15.87 16.85
C SER A 194 -8.60 15.11 17.99
N ALA A 195 -8.63 15.67 19.20
CA ALA A 195 -9.25 15.07 20.38
C ALA A 195 -10.63 15.70 20.65
N ILE A 196 -11.63 14.85 20.92
CA ILE A 196 -13.00 15.29 21.21
C ILE A 196 -13.20 15.37 22.72
N SER A 197 -13.65 16.52 23.22
CA SER A 197 -14.06 16.67 24.62
C SER A 197 -15.24 15.76 24.94
N GLN A 198 -15.19 15.12 26.09
CA GLN A 198 -16.33 14.35 26.60
C GLN A 198 -17.47 15.31 26.98
N GLY A 199 -18.69 14.98 26.56
CA GLY A 199 -19.90 15.77 26.86
C GLY A 199 -20.44 16.59 25.68
N VAL A 200 -19.79 16.58 24.52
CA VAL A 200 -20.30 17.25 23.31
C VAL A 200 -21.42 16.44 22.65
N PHE A 201 -21.31 15.10 22.73
CA PHE A 201 -22.31 14.17 22.24
C PHE A 201 -23.00 13.44 23.40
N THR A 202 -24.21 12.92 23.15
CA THR A 202 -24.86 11.97 24.05
C THR A 202 -24.18 10.62 23.96
N THR A 203 -24.41 9.74 24.93
CA THR A 203 -23.81 8.40 24.94
C THR A 203 -24.18 7.59 23.70
N ASP A 204 -25.40 7.71 23.20
CA ASP A 204 -25.86 6.98 22.01
C ASP A 204 -25.27 7.56 20.72
N GLU A 205 -25.13 8.87 20.63
CA GLU A 205 -24.40 9.54 19.54
C GLU A 205 -22.93 9.11 19.50
N TYR A 206 -22.24 9.06 20.66
CA TYR A 206 -20.87 8.55 20.72
C TYR A 206 -20.79 7.09 20.25
N ARG A 207 -21.72 6.22 20.67
CA ARG A 207 -21.78 4.82 20.21
C ARG A 207 -21.99 4.72 18.71
N ALA A 208 -22.85 5.57 18.14
CA ALA A 208 -23.09 5.62 16.70
C ALA A 208 -21.81 6.04 15.95
N LEU A 209 -21.13 7.10 16.40
CA LEU A 209 -19.88 7.59 15.81
C LEU A 209 -18.73 6.58 15.93
N LEU A 210 -18.63 5.89 17.08
CA LEU A 210 -17.66 4.80 17.29
C LEU A 210 -17.92 3.63 16.34
N ARG A 211 -19.18 3.18 16.20
CA ARG A 211 -19.56 2.08 15.30
C ARG A 211 -19.37 2.44 13.83
N ALA A 212 -19.65 3.69 13.47
CA ALA A 212 -19.40 4.20 12.13
C ALA A 212 -17.90 4.42 11.85
N GLY A 213 -17.05 4.43 12.87
CA GLY A 213 -15.60 4.55 12.74
C GLY A 213 -15.08 5.98 12.62
N PHE A 214 -15.88 6.99 13.00
CA PHE A 214 -15.47 8.40 12.99
C PHE A 214 -14.75 8.84 14.27
N ILE A 215 -14.82 8.01 15.31
CA ILE A 215 -14.14 8.21 16.59
C ILE A 215 -13.52 6.89 17.03
N VAL A 216 -12.39 6.94 17.73
CA VAL A 216 -11.76 5.81 18.41
C VAL A 216 -11.43 6.17 19.86
N SER A 217 -11.52 5.20 20.77
CA SER A 217 -11.11 5.32 22.17
C SER A 217 -9.66 4.87 22.37
N SER A 218 -8.86 5.66 23.10
CA SER A 218 -7.45 5.33 23.40
C SER A 218 -7.24 4.36 24.56
N SER A 219 -8.30 3.77 25.13
CA SER A 219 -8.21 2.90 26.31
C SER A 219 -7.46 1.58 26.12
N SER A 220 -6.99 1.24 24.91
CA SER A 220 -6.42 -0.09 24.60
C SER A 220 -5.02 -0.07 23.96
N PHE A 221 -4.38 1.09 23.79
CA PHE A 221 -3.08 1.21 23.09
C PHE A 221 -1.87 1.52 23.99
N THR A 222 -2.02 1.51 25.32
CA THR A 222 -0.98 1.94 26.26
C THR A 222 0.11 0.91 26.58
N GLN A 223 0.25 -0.19 25.82
CA GLN A 223 1.41 -1.09 25.97
C GLN A 223 2.70 -0.57 25.32
N GLY A 224 2.65 0.52 24.56
CA GLY A 224 3.83 1.23 24.05
C GLY A 224 3.92 2.62 24.65
N SER A 225 4.78 2.80 25.64
CA SER A 225 5.38 4.06 26.13
C SER A 225 4.60 5.35 25.88
N LEU A 226 3.78 5.75 26.85
CA LEU A 226 3.25 7.12 26.93
C LEU A 226 4.38 8.07 27.35
N SER A 227 5.05 8.68 26.38
CA SER A 227 5.64 10.01 26.54
C SER A 227 4.96 10.94 25.54
N VAL A 228 3.72 11.29 25.86
CA VAL A 228 3.02 12.38 25.19
C VAL A 228 3.68 13.66 25.67
N ALA A 229 4.70 14.12 24.94
CA ALA A 229 5.25 15.44 25.14
C ALA A 229 4.18 16.47 24.75
N SER A 230 3.73 17.22 25.75
CA SER A 230 3.18 18.57 25.64
C SER A 230 1.87 18.75 24.87
N LEU A 231 0.75 18.36 25.49
CA LEU A 231 -0.51 19.09 25.31
C LEU A 231 -0.58 20.19 26.39
N PRO A 232 -0.77 21.48 26.03
CA PRO A 232 -1.04 22.49 27.04
C PRO A 232 -2.46 22.27 27.57
N ASN A 233 -2.61 22.29 28.90
CA ASN A 233 -3.86 22.47 29.64
C ASN A 233 -4.78 21.26 29.92
N LEU A 234 -4.27 20.15 30.47
CA LEU A 234 -5.09 19.17 31.20
C LEU A 234 -4.45 18.79 32.55
N PRO A 235 -5.26 18.59 33.63
CA PRO A 235 -4.73 18.27 34.96
C PRO A 235 -4.05 16.89 34.96
N THR A 236 -2.78 16.86 35.34
CA THR A 236 -1.98 15.65 35.50
C THR A 236 -2.51 14.82 36.67
N MET A 237 -3.37 13.83 36.42
CA MET A 237 -3.61 12.78 37.40
C MET A 237 -2.54 11.70 37.22
N ALA A 238 -1.58 11.70 38.15
CA ALA A 238 -0.57 10.67 38.28
C ALA A 238 -1.23 9.32 38.62
N ALA A 239 -1.21 8.38 37.67
CA ALA A 239 -1.46 6.98 37.96
C ALA A 239 -0.13 6.33 38.38
N SER A 240 0.16 6.38 39.67
CA SER A 240 1.20 5.59 40.32
C SER A 240 0.83 4.11 40.28
N SER A 241 1.53 3.31 39.49
CA SER A 241 1.46 1.84 39.55
C SER A 241 2.72 1.28 40.20
N ALA A 242 2.59 0.89 41.46
CA ALA A 242 3.57 0.15 42.24
C ALA A 242 3.28 -1.37 42.21
N SER A 243 4.34 -2.16 42.47
CA SER A 243 4.42 -3.60 42.75
C SER A 243 4.30 -4.56 41.54
N ARG A 244 5.33 -5.31 41.12
CA ARG A 244 6.13 -6.41 41.73
C ARG A 244 5.36 -7.72 41.97
N GLY A 245 5.56 -8.69 41.07
CA GLY A 245 5.91 -10.10 41.34
C GLY A 245 4.87 -11.08 41.91
N GLY A 246 4.73 -12.25 41.26
CA GLY A 246 4.47 -13.53 41.95
C GLY A 246 3.15 -14.27 41.69
N SER A 247 3.21 -15.31 40.87
CA SER A 247 2.65 -16.67 41.05
C SER A 247 1.26 -16.94 41.69
N ASN A 248 0.42 -17.60 40.89
CA ASN A 248 -0.53 -18.71 41.18
C ASN A 248 -1.91 -18.53 41.87
N ARG A 249 -2.87 -19.25 41.25
CA ARG A 249 -4.13 -19.88 41.73
C ARG A 249 -5.46 -19.11 41.67
N SER A 250 -6.37 -19.65 40.83
CA SER A 250 -7.84 -19.50 40.72
C SER A 250 -8.59 -19.77 42.06
N PRO A 251 -9.96 -19.66 42.19
CA PRO A 251 -11.01 -19.44 41.17
C PRO A 251 -12.19 -18.49 41.55
N SER A 252 -13.09 -18.30 40.57
CA SER A 252 -14.53 -17.93 40.65
C SER A 252 -14.97 -16.61 41.30
N ASN A 253 -15.44 -15.67 40.47
CA ASN A 253 -16.53 -14.75 40.83
C ASN A 253 -17.32 -14.31 39.58
N PRO A 254 -18.66 -14.41 39.55
CA PRO A 254 -19.47 -14.01 38.40
C PRO A 254 -20.01 -12.58 38.57
N GLU A 255 -19.14 -11.57 38.54
CA GLU A 255 -19.56 -10.16 38.53
C GLU A 255 -18.68 -9.36 37.55
N ARG A 256 -18.91 -9.56 36.26
CA ARG A 256 -18.37 -8.71 35.19
C ARG A 256 -19.54 -8.06 34.44
N SER A 257 -20.15 -7.03 35.03
CA SER A 257 -21.15 -6.23 34.31
C SER A 257 -21.13 -4.72 34.63
N VAL A 258 -20.17 -4.19 35.41
CA VAL A 258 -20.14 -2.75 35.75
C VAL A 258 -18.82 -2.04 35.37
N GLN A 259 -17.84 -2.77 34.85
CA GLN A 259 -16.53 -2.19 34.48
C GLN A 259 -16.49 -1.49 33.10
N SER A 260 -17.56 -1.52 32.27
CA SER A 260 -17.51 -0.93 30.92
C SER A 260 -17.74 0.58 30.87
N ASP A 261 -18.63 1.12 31.71
CA ASP A 261 -19.11 2.49 31.53
C ASP A 261 -18.21 3.53 32.20
N ALA A 262 -17.64 3.22 33.36
CA ALA A 262 -16.72 4.12 34.05
C ALA A 262 -15.36 4.21 33.34
N GLN A 263 -14.89 3.11 32.74
CA GLN A 263 -13.61 3.06 32.06
C GLN A 263 -13.69 3.67 30.65
N ALA A 264 -14.86 3.58 29.98
CA ALA A 264 -15.16 4.36 28.78
C ALA A 264 -15.24 5.87 29.05
N ARG A 265 -15.74 6.28 30.23
CA ARG A 265 -15.76 7.69 30.68
C ARG A 265 -14.38 8.25 31.01
N ALA A 266 -13.36 7.43 31.28
CA ALA A 266 -11.99 7.94 31.50
C ALA A 266 -11.15 7.99 30.21
N ALA A 267 -11.66 7.45 29.09
CA ALA A 267 -10.88 7.31 27.87
C ALA A 267 -10.97 8.57 26.99
N THR A 268 -9.82 9.12 26.63
CA THR A 268 -9.72 10.17 25.62
C THR A 268 -10.18 9.64 24.26
N LEU A 269 -11.11 10.34 23.62
CA LEU A 269 -11.65 10.01 22.29
C LEU A 269 -10.93 10.82 21.21
N PHE A 270 -10.50 10.13 20.15
CA PHE A 270 -9.80 10.72 19.01
C PHE A 270 -10.64 10.60 17.74
N LEU A 271 -10.52 11.60 16.87
CA LEU A 271 -11.09 11.55 15.53
C LEU A 271 -10.42 10.45 14.69
N SER A 272 -11.22 9.76 13.89
CA SER A 272 -10.76 8.74 12.95
C SER A 272 -11.62 8.75 11.69
N LEU A 273 -11.20 8.01 10.67
CA LEU A 273 -12.02 7.72 9.51
C LEU A 273 -12.44 6.24 9.48
N PRO A 274 -13.60 5.92 8.89
CA PRO A 274 -14.01 4.55 8.65
C PRO A 274 -12.90 3.77 7.93
N ASN A 275 -12.75 2.48 8.25
CA ASN A 275 -11.77 1.57 7.63
C ASN A 275 -10.28 1.98 7.76
N THR A 276 -9.93 2.92 8.64
CA THR A 276 -8.52 3.29 8.92
C THR A 276 -7.68 2.05 9.28
N GLY A 277 -8.18 1.13 10.09
CA GLY A 277 -7.45 -0.10 10.42
C GLY A 277 -7.13 -1.01 9.23
N SER A 278 -8.04 -1.09 8.24
CA SER A 278 -7.81 -1.86 7.01
C SER A 278 -6.76 -1.20 6.13
N TYR A 279 -6.80 0.13 6.02
CA TYR A 279 -5.77 0.92 5.34
C TYR A 279 -4.38 0.70 5.97
N LEU A 280 -4.28 0.81 7.30
CA LEU A 280 -3.03 0.62 8.02
C LEU A 280 -2.47 -0.80 7.88
N ARG A 281 -3.33 -1.82 7.88
CA ARG A 281 -2.90 -3.21 7.65
C ARG A 281 -2.35 -3.40 6.23
N LEU A 282 -3.03 -2.84 5.23
CA LEU A 282 -2.61 -2.91 3.84
C LEU A 282 -1.26 -2.21 3.65
N LEU A 283 -1.13 -1.01 4.23
CA LEU A 283 0.11 -0.24 4.25
C LEU A 283 1.27 -1.00 4.90
N GLY A 284 1.06 -1.53 6.10
CA GLY A 284 2.06 -2.34 6.80
C GLY A 284 2.48 -3.57 6.00
N SER A 285 1.53 -4.24 5.35
CA SER A 285 1.79 -5.38 4.47
C SER A 285 2.63 -4.99 3.25
N GLY A 286 2.36 -3.83 2.66
CA GLY A 286 3.11 -3.29 1.53
C GLY A 286 4.57 -2.97 1.91
N ARG A 287 4.77 -2.23 3.01
CA ARG A 287 6.11 -1.90 3.53
C ARG A 287 6.91 -3.16 3.89
N ALA A 288 6.27 -4.11 4.59
CA ALA A 288 6.91 -5.38 4.92
C ALA A 288 7.30 -6.18 3.67
N HIS A 289 6.48 -6.13 2.61
CA HIS A 289 6.83 -6.76 1.35
C HIS A 289 8.01 -6.08 0.66
N LEU A 290 8.05 -4.75 0.61
CA LEU A 290 9.17 -3.99 0.04
C LEU A 290 10.48 -4.33 0.75
N LEU A 291 10.49 -4.28 2.09
CA LEU A 291 11.67 -4.62 2.90
C LEU A 291 12.08 -6.09 2.69
N ALA A 292 11.13 -7.01 2.54
CA ALA A 292 11.44 -8.40 2.24
C ALA A 292 12.05 -8.58 0.84
N LEU A 293 11.69 -7.75 -0.15
CA LEU A 293 12.32 -7.77 -1.48
C LEU A 293 13.74 -7.20 -1.45
N LEU A 294 13.97 -6.18 -0.62
CA LEU A 294 15.28 -5.57 -0.42
C LEU A 294 16.24 -6.51 0.32
N LYS A 295 15.78 -7.17 1.39
CA LYS A 295 16.57 -8.19 2.12
C LYS A 295 16.94 -9.43 1.30
N ARG A 296 16.41 -9.57 0.08
CA ARG A 296 16.79 -10.65 -0.85
C ARG A 296 18.02 -10.30 -1.68
N SER A 297 18.44 -9.04 -1.78
CA SER A 297 19.75 -8.72 -2.36
C SER A 297 20.85 -9.00 -1.33
N ALA A 298 22.00 -9.49 -1.79
CA ALA A 298 23.07 -9.91 -0.90
C ALA A 298 23.66 -8.75 -0.07
N SER A 299 23.73 -7.55 -0.66
CA SER A 299 24.20 -6.32 0.00
C SER A 299 23.12 -5.58 0.80
N GLY A 300 21.86 -6.01 0.73
CA GLY A 300 20.74 -5.22 1.26
C GLY A 300 20.44 -3.93 0.47
N GLU A 301 21.06 -3.79 -0.71
CA GLU A 301 20.88 -2.69 -1.63
C GLU A 301 20.33 -3.21 -2.96
N ALA A 302 19.51 -2.41 -3.65
CA ALA A 302 19.04 -2.76 -4.99
C ALA A 302 18.68 -1.52 -5.81
N PRO A 303 18.90 -1.53 -7.14
CA PRO A 303 18.38 -0.48 -8.02
C PRO A 303 16.85 -0.44 -7.98
N VAL A 304 16.27 0.76 -8.03
CA VAL A 304 14.81 0.97 -8.02
C VAL A 304 14.10 0.14 -9.09
N GLY A 305 14.66 0.07 -10.30
CA GLY A 305 14.10 -0.71 -11.41
C GLY A 305 14.02 -2.22 -11.11
N LEU A 306 15.04 -2.79 -10.46
CA LEU A 306 15.07 -4.20 -10.07
C LEU A 306 14.00 -4.50 -9.02
N LEU A 307 13.86 -3.64 -8.01
CA LEU A 307 12.85 -3.80 -6.97
C LEU A 307 11.43 -3.70 -7.53
N LYS A 308 11.20 -2.79 -8.48
CA LYS A 308 9.93 -2.67 -9.18
C LYS A 308 9.58 -3.97 -9.92
N ASP A 309 10.53 -4.51 -10.67
CA ASP A 309 10.35 -5.78 -11.39
C ASP A 309 10.00 -6.92 -10.42
N ARG A 310 10.71 -7.03 -9.29
CA ARG A 310 10.43 -8.01 -8.23
C ARG A 310 9.05 -7.80 -7.59
N TRP A 311 8.64 -6.55 -7.37
CA TRP A 311 7.32 -6.19 -6.85
C TRP A 311 6.19 -6.62 -7.79
N ASP A 312 6.39 -6.44 -9.08
CA ASP A 312 5.44 -6.84 -10.13
C ASP A 312 5.38 -8.37 -10.35
N GLY A 313 6.19 -9.12 -9.60
CA GLY A 313 6.22 -10.58 -9.66
C GLY A 313 7.09 -11.14 -10.77
N ALA A 314 8.05 -10.36 -11.28
CA ALA A 314 9.09 -10.90 -12.14
C ALA A 314 9.90 -11.94 -11.36
N VAL A 315 9.97 -13.15 -11.91
CA VAL A 315 10.76 -14.24 -11.33
C VAL A 315 12.15 -14.19 -11.97
N GLU A 316 13.16 -13.91 -11.16
CA GLU A 316 14.58 -14.11 -11.50
C GLU A 316 14.83 -15.61 -11.64
N THR A 317 14.41 -16.19 -12.76
CA THR A 317 14.92 -17.48 -13.20
C THR A 317 15.86 -17.18 -14.35
N GLU A 318 17.12 -17.60 -14.24
CA GLU A 318 18.16 -17.53 -15.29
C GLU A 318 17.81 -18.28 -16.59
N LYS A 319 16.55 -18.68 -16.75
CA LYS A 319 16.05 -19.37 -17.92
C LYS A 319 15.83 -18.33 -19.02
N SER A 320 16.80 -18.25 -19.93
CA SER A 320 16.84 -17.46 -21.18
C SER A 320 15.51 -17.42 -21.97
N PHE A 321 14.65 -18.42 -21.79
CA PHE A 321 13.31 -18.49 -22.36
C PHE A 321 12.36 -17.36 -21.89
N HIS A 322 12.41 -16.93 -20.64
CA HIS A 322 11.54 -15.87 -20.13
C HIS A 322 11.94 -14.49 -20.69
N LEU A 323 13.23 -14.26 -20.89
CA LEU A 323 13.78 -13.06 -21.52
C LEU A 323 13.35 -12.97 -23.00
N ALA A 324 13.44 -14.08 -23.73
CA ALA A 324 13.08 -14.15 -25.14
C ALA A 324 11.57 -14.06 -25.41
N LYS A 325 10.72 -14.42 -24.45
CA LYS A 325 9.27 -14.19 -24.51
C LYS A 325 8.91 -12.74 -24.19
N ARG A 326 9.58 -12.13 -23.20
CA ARG A 326 9.44 -10.71 -22.86
C ARG A 326 9.83 -9.80 -24.04
N ALA A 327 10.93 -10.11 -24.73
CA ALA A 327 11.36 -9.41 -25.95
C ALA A 327 10.38 -9.54 -27.13
N ARG A 328 9.49 -10.54 -27.11
CA ARG A 328 8.45 -10.78 -28.13
C ARG A 328 7.08 -10.21 -27.72
N GLY A 329 6.97 -9.56 -26.57
CA GLY A 329 5.68 -9.08 -26.04
C GLY A 329 4.76 -10.22 -25.56
N GLU A 330 5.25 -11.46 -25.47
CA GLU A 330 4.51 -12.59 -24.94
C GLU A 330 4.67 -12.64 -23.42
N PHE A 331 3.55 -12.79 -22.70
CA PHE A 331 3.55 -12.84 -21.24
C PHE A 331 4.31 -14.08 -20.73
N ALA A 332 5.56 -13.86 -20.30
CA ALA A 332 6.44 -14.89 -19.74
C ALA A 332 6.37 -14.97 -18.21
N GLY A 333 5.59 -14.09 -17.57
CA GLY A 333 5.52 -13.96 -16.11
C GLY A 333 4.46 -14.84 -15.46
N VAL A 334 4.42 -14.80 -14.12
CA VAL A 334 3.29 -15.28 -13.33
C VAL A 334 2.10 -14.37 -13.60
N LEU A 335 0.91 -14.92 -13.92
CA LEU A 335 -0.29 -14.11 -14.20
C LEU A 335 -0.49 -13.06 -13.09
N PRO A 336 -0.86 -11.80 -13.42
CA PRO A 336 -0.90 -10.72 -12.44
C PRO A 336 -1.68 -11.09 -11.18
N GLY A 337 -2.86 -11.70 -11.32
CA GLY A 337 -3.71 -12.15 -10.21
C GLY A 337 -3.12 -13.25 -9.31
N LYS A 338 -2.02 -13.88 -9.72
CA LYS A 338 -1.28 -14.86 -8.91
C LYS A 338 -0.06 -14.25 -8.21
N THR A 339 0.31 -13.02 -8.52
CA THR A 339 1.40 -12.31 -7.84
C THR A 339 0.97 -11.86 -6.45
N LYS A 340 1.94 -11.67 -5.55
CA LYS A 340 1.70 -11.15 -4.20
C LYS A 340 1.09 -9.74 -4.23
N LYS A 341 1.53 -8.92 -5.18
CA LYS A 341 0.99 -7.57 -5.44
C LYS A 341 -0.53 -7.56 -5.59
N TRP A 342 -1.08 -8.45 -6.43
CA TRP A 342 -2.53 -8.47 -6.66
C TRP A 342 -3.29 -9.29 -5.61
N LYS A 343 -2.70 -10.39 -5.13
CA LYS A 343 -3.34 -11.27 -4.17
C LYS A 343 -3.45 -10.66 -2.78
N ASP A 344 -2.34 -10.15 -2.24
CA ASP A 344 -2.24 -9.71 -0.84
C ASP A 344 -2.27 -8.19 -0.72
N LEU A 345 -1.70 -7.49 -1.71
CA LEU A 345 -1.56 -6.02 -1.70
C LEU A 345 -2.59 -5.31 -2.59
N ASN A 346 -3.56 -6.06 -3.13
CA ASN A 346 -4.69 -5.53 -3.90
C ASN A 346 -4.29 -4.61 -5.07
N GLY A 347 -3.14 -4.86 -5.69
CA GLY A 347 -2.61 -4.07 -6.80
C GLY A 347 -2.00 -2.73 -6.38
N MET A 348 -1.52 -2.61 -5.14
CA MET A 348 -0.79 -1.42 -4.67
C MET A 348 0.38 -1.07 -5.60
N HIS A 349 0.48 0.21 -5.94
CA HIS A 349 1.50 0.72 -6.85
C HIS A 349 2.87 0.72 -6.15
N PHE A 350 3.92 0.24 -6.85
CA PHE A 350 5.27 0.14 -6.28
C PHE A 350 5.82 1.50 -5.85
N ARG A 351 5.70 2.51 -6.72
CA ARG A 351 6.22 3.85 -6.43
C ARG A 351 5.57 4.43 -5.17
N TRP A 352 4.27 4.22 -5.02
CA TRP A 352 3.51 4.72 -3.88
C TRP A 352 4.02 4.14 -2.55
N VAL A 353 4.28 2.82 -2.49
CA VAL A 353 4.79 2.20 -1.26
C VAL A 353 6.23 2.60 -0.97
N LEU A 354 7.02 2.86 -2.02
CA LEU A 354 8.40 3.31 -1.90
C LEU A 354 8.46 4.73 -1.32
N GLU A 355 7.67 5.65 -1.86
CA GLU A 355 7.55 7.03 -1.38
C GLU A 355 7.15 7.07 0.11
N GLU A 356 6.19 6.24 0.50
CA GLU A 356 5.77 6.10 1.90
C GLU A 356 6.87 5.48 2.78
N ALA A 357 7.62 4.49 2.26
CA ALA A 357 8.70 3.85 3.01
C ALA A 357 9.91 4.77 3.21
N LEU A 358 10.21 5.62 2.23
CA LEU A 358 11.23 6.66 2.33
C LEU A 358 10.83 7.72 3.36
N GLY A 359 9.59 8.19 3.31
CA GLY A 359 9.10 9.18 4.27
C GLY A 359 9.05 8.65 5.69
N ALA A 360 8.81 7.35 5.81
CA ALA A 360 8.86 6.61 7.06
C ALA A 360 10.29 6.39 7.60
N GLY A 361 11.33 6.71 6.82
CA GLY A 361 12.71 6.38 7.15
C GLY A 361 12.99 4.87 7.22
N LEU A 362 12.19 4.04 6.54
CA LEU A 362 12.39 2.58 6.52
C LEU A 362 13.42 2.15 5.48
N VAL A 363 13.64 3.00 4.49
CA VAL A 363 14.61 2.84 3.42
C VAL A 363 15.21 4.20 3.12
N GLU A 364 16.42 4.20 2.54
CA GLU A 364 17.09 5.38 2.01
C GLU A 364 17.31 5.22 0.52
N MET A 365 17.36 6.34 -0.19
CA MET A 365 17.61 6.39 -1.64
C MET A 365 18.88 7.16 -1.93
N PHE A 366 19.74 6.59 -2.77
CA PHE A 366 21.04 7.15 -3.10
C PHE A 366 21.30 7.06 -4.61
N GLU A 367 22.24 7.86 -5.10
CA GLU A 367 22.62 7.87 -6.50
C GLU A 367 23.74 6.88 -6.79
N THR A 368 23.57 6.09 -7.87
CA THR A 368 24.59 5.11 -8.31
C THR A 368 25.44 5.60 -9.49
N GLY A 369 25.06 6.70 -10.13
CA GLY A 369 25.71 7.23 -11.33
C GLY A 369 25.62 6.38 -12.60
N SER A 370 25.05 5.16 -12.56
CA SER A 370 25.06 4.24 -13.72
C SER A 370 23.76 3.47 -13.93
N VAL A 371 23.14 2.94 -12.88
CA VAL A 371 21.95 2.07 -12.97
C VAL A 371 20.66 2.74 -12.47
N GLY A 372 20.70 4.06 -12.33
CA GLY A 372 19.65 4.87 -11.73
C GLY A 372 19.73 4.91 -10.19
N PRO A 373 18.69 5.41 -9.50
CA PRO A 373 18.68 5.46 -8.05
C PRO A 373 18.75 4.06 -7.42
N GLY A 374 19.58 3.94 -6.38
CA GLY A 374 19.69 2.78 -5.50
C GLY A 374 18.83 2.96 -4.25
N ILE A 375 18.37 1.86 -3.67
CA ILE A 375 17.64 1.83 -2.39
C ILE A 375 18.38 0.90 -1.44
N ARG A 376 18.48 1.29 -0.16
CA ARG A 376 19.00 0.46 0.93
C ARG A 376 18.14 0.57 2.19
N CYS A 377 18.30 -0.39 3.10
CA CYS A 377 17.85 -0.20 4.48
C CYS A 377 18.84 0.76 5.19
N PRO A 378 18.36 1.64 6.07
CA PRO A 378 19.23 2.46 6.92
C PRO A 378 20.04 1.63 7.92
#